data_AF-A0A392SAZ5-F1
#
_entry.id   AF-A0A392SAZ5-F1
#
_cell.length_a   1.000
_cell.length_b   1.000
_cell.length_c   1.000
_cell.angle_alpha   90.00
_cell.angle_beta   90.00
_cell.angle_gamma   90.00
#
_symmetry.space_group_name_H-M   'P 1'
#
loop_
_entity.id
_entity.type
_entity.pdbx_description
1 polymer ?
#
loop_
_entity_poly.entity_id
_entity_poly.type
_entity_poly.pdbx_seq_one_letter_code
_entity_poly.pdbx_strand_id
1 'polypeptide(L)'
;ILCEIILSQHPSIRHEGETAKLREYPPSLHYKLFSEQHVPDIVGPSNRSASAPMTRKEMITALEANCKELDENKLLFERMIHALRLEEAAVEATNAVCR
;
A
#
# COMPACT_ATOMS: atom_id res chain seq x y z
N ILE A 1 20.37 11.52 -15.53
CA ILE A 1 20.30 10.83 -14.22
C ILE A 1 20.58 9.33 -14.33
N LEU A 2 19.66 8.46 -14.82
CA LEU A 2 19.91 7.01 -14.81
C LEU A 2 21.13 6.59 -15.67
N CYS A 3 21.25 7.12 -16.89
CA CYS A 3 22.39 6.82 -17.74
C CYS A 3 23.72 7.31 -17.13
N GLU A 4 23.74 8.47 -16.48
CA GLU A 4 24.95 9.00 -15.84
C GLU A 4 25.40 8.10 -14.69
N ILE A 5 24.46 7.56 -13.91
CA ILE A 5 24.75 6.63 -12.82
C ILE A 5 25.35 5.33 -13.37
N ILE A 6 24.75 4.75 -14.43
CA ILE A 6 25.23 3.51 -15.04
C ILE A 6 26.64 3.69 -15.60
N LEU A 7 26.89 4.80 -16.31
CA LEU A 7 28.20 5.07 -16.91
C LEU A 7 29.27 5.38 -15.84
N SER A 8 28.87 5.91 -14.68
CA SER A 8 29.77 6.10 -13.54
C SER A 8 30.15 4.77 -12.87
N GLN A 9 29.23 3.81 -12.81
CA GLN A 9 29.48 2.47 -12.24
C GLN A 9 30.27 1.56 -13.19
N HIS A 10 30.16 1.77 -14.49
CA HIS A 10 30.83 0.96 -15.51
C HIS A 10 31.56 1.84 -16.53
N PRO A 11 32.74 2.39 -16.16
CA PRO A 11 33.46 3.36 -17.00
C PRO A 11 33.90 2.79 -18.35
N SER A 12 34.11 1.47 -18.43
CA SER A 12 34.52 0.76 -19.64
C SER A 12 33.44 0.67 -20.72
N ILE A 13 32.19 1.07 -20.42
CA ILE A 13 31.10 1.08 -21.41
C ILE A 13 31.23 2.25 -22.39
N ARG A 14 31.86 3.36 -21.98
CA ARG A 14 32.10 4.50 -22.87
C ARG A 14 33.46 4.39 -23.53
N HIS A 15 33.49 4.54 -24.85
CA HIS A 15 34.73 4.68 -25.60
C HIS A 15 35.08 6.15 -25.86
N GLU A 16 36.37 6.43 -25.99
CA GLU A 16 36.89 7.78 -26.23
C GLU A 16 36.36 8.30 -27.58
N GLY A 17 35.56 9.36 -27.54
CA GLY A 17 34.85 9.93 -28.71
C GLY A 17 33.32 9.78 -28.67
N GLU A 18 32.76 8.97 -27.78
CA GLU A 18 31.31 8.82 -27.65
C GLU A 18 30.69 9.95 -26.83
N THR A 19 29.98 10.85 -27.50
CA THR A 19 29.18 11.92 -26.87
C THR A 19 27.71 11.52 -26.79
N ALA A 20 27.06 11.89 -25.68
CA ALA A 20 25.64 11.66 -25.51
C ALA A 20 24.87 12.49 -26.55
N LYS A 21 24.24 11.82 -27.52
CA LYS A 21 23.34 12.50 -28.46
C LYS A 21 22.02 12.77 -27.75
N LEU A 22 21.68 14.05 -27.62
CA LEU A 22 20.34 14.44 -27.22
C LEU A 22 19.39 14.09 -28.36
N ARG A 23 18.28 13.42 -28.02
CA ARG A 23 17.24 13.08 -28.99
C ARG A 23 16.54 14.37 -29.39
N GLU A 24 16.48 14.66 -30.69
CA GLU A 24 15.86 15.89 -31.22
C GLU A 24 14.34 15.94 -30.97
N TYR A 25 13.68 14.79 -30.84
CA TYR A 25 12.24 14.68 -30.64
C TYR A 25 11.89 13.78 -29.45
N PRO A 26 10.83 14.10 -28.68
CA PRO A 26 10.31 13.20 -27.66
C PRO A 26 10.04 11.80 -28.23
N PRO A 27 10.21 10.73 -27.43
CA PRO A 27 9.75 9.41 -27.84
C PRO A 27 8.25 9.44 -28.08
N SER A 28 7.83 9.19 -29.32
CA SER A 28 6.44 8.93 -29.66
C SER A 28 6.14 7.44 -29.55
N LEU A 29 5.05 7.08 -28.88
CA LEU A 29 4.53 5.72 -28.95
C LEU A 29 3.72 5.54 -30.23
N HIS A 30 4.01 4.49 -30.98
CA HIS A 30 3.25 4.14 -32.18
C HIS A 30 1.88 3.56 -31.78
N TYR A 31 0.80 3.92 -32.47
CA TYR A 31 -0.57 3.50 -32.13
C TYR A 31 -0.77 1.97 -32.09
N LYS A 32 0.03 1.21 -32.86
CA LYS A 32 0.06 -0.26 -32.82
C LYS A 32 0.48 -0.84 -31.46
N LEU A 33 1.12 -0.05 -30.59
CA LEU A 33 1.37 -0.45 -29.20
C LEU A 33 0.09 -0.49 -28.36
N PHE A 34 -1.00 0.09 -28.84
CA PHE A 34 -2.33 0.07 -28.20
C PHE A 34 -3.34 -0.77 -29.00
N SER A 35 -2.93 -1.39 -30.12
CA SER A 35 -3.82 -2.27 -30.86
C SER A 35 -3.85 -3.65 -30.20
N GLU A 36 -5.04 -4.21 -30.03
CA GLU A 36 -5.31 -5.46 -29.33
C GLU A 36 -4.57 -6.70 -29.88
N GLN A 37 -3.96 -6.60 -31.06
CA GLN A 37 -3.18 -7.66 -31.68
C GLN A 37 -1.72 -7.65 -31.15
N HIS A 38 -1.55 -7.95 -29.86
CA HIS A 38 -0.23 -8.14 -29.26
C HIS A 38 0.31 -9.54 -29.61
N VAL A 39 1.60 -9.61 -29.95
CA VAL A 39 2.35 -10.88 -29.89
C VAL A 39 2.30 -11.34 -28.44
N PRO A 40 2.00 -12.63 -28.14
CA PRO A 40 1.99 -13.11 -26.76
C PRO A 40 3.29 -12.75 -26.06
N ASP A 41 3.19 -12.13 -24.88
CA ASP A 41 4.35 -11.87 -24.04
C ASP A 41 5.00 -13.22 -23.70
N ILE A 42 6.24 -13.41 -24.13
CA ILE A 42 7.00 -14.65 -23.96
C ILE A 42 7.48 -14.78 -22.50
N VAL A 43 7.33 -13.71 -21.71
CA VAL A 43 7.58 -13.74 -20.27
C VAL A 43 6.37 -14.33 -19.57
N GLY A 44 6.46 -15.62 -19.22
CA GLY A 44 5.43 -16.31 -18.46
C GLY A 44 5.16 -15.62 -17.12
N PRO A 45 3.89 -15.40 -16.74
CA PRO A 45 3.55 -14.85 -15.43
C PRO A 45 4.06 -15.75 -14.30
N SER A 46 4.39 -15.14 -13.16
CA SER A 46 4.72 -15.89 -11.95
C SER A 46 3.62 -16.92 -11.64
N ASN A 47 4.03 -18.16 -11.36
CA ASN A 47 3.13 -19.23 -10.88
C ASN A 47 2.56 -18.96 -9.47
N ARG A 48 2.89 -17.81 -8.86
CA ARG A 48 2.23 -17.35 -7.64
C ARG A 48 0.79 -17.03 -8.01
N SER A 49 -0.10 -17.99 -7.81
CA SER A 49 -1.54 -17.77 -7.86
C SER A 49 -1.84 -16.53 -7.04
N ALA A 50 -2.19 -15.44 -7.71
CA ALA A 50 -2.87 -14.33 -7.04
C ALA A 50 -4.12 -14.95 -6.41
N SER A 51 -4.35 -14.67 -5.12
CA SER A 51 -5.61 -15.01 -4.49
C SER A 51 -6.73 -14.59 -5.43
N ALA A 52 -7.68 -15.49 -5.68
CA ALA A 52 -8.84 -15.16 -6.49
C ALA A 52 -9.42 -13.82 -5.97
N PRO A 53 -9.71 -12.85 -6.86
CA PRO A 53 -10.32 -11.59 -6.44
C PRO A 53 -11.60 -11.92 -5.67
N MET A 54 -11.73 -11.37 -4.46
CA MET A 54 -12.89 -11.57 -3.62
C MET A 54 -14.16 -11.21 -4.39
N THR A 55 -15.15 -12.08 -4.37
CA THR A 55 -16.44 -11.79 -5.00
C THR A 55 -17.15 -10.68 -4.23
N ARG A 56 -18.03 -9.91 -4.89
CA ARG A 56 -18.84 -8.88 -4.23
C ARG A 56 -19.64 -9.43 -3.04
N LYS A 57 -20.09 -10.70 -3.11
CA LYS A 57 -20.82 -11.36 -2.02
C LYS A 57 -19.94 -11.59 -0.80
N GLU A 58 -18.72 -12.09 -1.02
CA GLU A 58 -17.75 -12.29 0.06
C GLU A 58 -17.31 -10.96 0.68
N MET A 59 -17.18 -9.89 -0.12
CA MET A 59 -16.91 -8.55 0.38
C MET A 59 -18.02 -8.07 1.32
N ILE A 60 -19.29 -8.25 0.94
CA ILE A 60 -20.43 -7.85 1.78
C ILE A 60 -20.41 -8.62 3.10
N THR A 61 -20.25 -9.95 3.06
CA THR A 61 -20.21 -10.77 4.28
C THR A 61 -19.04 -10.40 5.19
N ALA A 62 -17.87 -10.12 4.62
CA ALA A 62 -16.71 -9.67 5.39
C ALA A 62 -16.95 -8.31 6.07
N LEU A 63 -17.58 -7.38 5.36
CA LEU A 63 -17.95 -6.07 5.92
C LEU A 63 -19.00 -6.19 7.03
N GLU A 64 -20.03 -7.01 6.85
CA GLU A 64 -21.05 -7.26 7.89
C GLU A 64 -20.44 -7.88 9.15
N ALA A 65 -19.54 -8.85 8.99
CA ALA A 65 -18.83 -9.47 10.11
C ALA A 65 -17.96 -8.45 10.85
N ASN A 66 -17.24 -7.60 10.12
CA ASN A 66 -16.38 -6.57 10.71
C ASN A 66 -17.20 -5.51 11.46
N CYS A 67 -18.33 -5.06 10.91
CA CYS A 67 -19.22 -4.14 11.61
C CYS A 67 -19.69 -4.70 12.94
N LYS A 68 -20.07 -5.99 12.99
CA LYS A 68 -20.49 -6.65 14.23
C LYS A 68 -19.36 -6.69 15.27
N GLU A 69 -18.15 -7.04 14.86
CA GLU A 69 -16.98 -7.05 15.74
C GLU A 69 -16.67 -5.65 16.30
N LEU A 70 -16.80 -4.62 15.47
CA LEU A 70 -16.62 -3.23 15.89
C LEU A 70 -17.64 -2.80 16.95
N ASP A 71 -18.90 -3.21 16.83
CA ASP A 71 -19.94 -2.92 17.83
C ASP A 71 -19.63 -3.60 19.19
N GLU A 72 -19.17 -4.85 19.17
CA GLU A 72 -18.77 -5.57 20.38
C GLU A 72 -17.56 -4.91 21.06
N ASN A 73 -16.55 -4.52 20.27
CA ASN A 73 -15.37 -3.81 20.77
C ASN A 73 -15.72 -2.44 21.34
N LYS A 74 -16.61 -1.69 20.67
CA LYS A 74 -17.09 -0.40 21.17
C LYS A 74 -17.73 -0.54 22.55
N LEU A 75 -18.60 -1.53 22.72
CA LEU A 75 -19.25 -1.79 24.02
C LEU A 75 -18.23 -2.13 25.11
N LEU A 76 -17.19 -2.91 24.78
CA LEU A 76 -16.10 -3.21 25.72
C LEU A 76 -15.39 -1.93 26.16
N PHE A 77 -15.02 -1.06 25.23
CA PHE A 77 -14.34 0.20 25.54
C PHE A 77 -15.20 1.14 26.37
N GLU A 78 -16.49 1.26 26.08
CA GLU A 78 -17.42 2.08 26.87
C GLU A 78 -17.49 1.61 28.33
N ARG A 79 -17.51 0.29 28.55
CA ARG A 79 -17.48 -0.29 29.91
C ARG A 79 -16.17 -0.01 30.62
N MET A 80 -15.03 -0.16 29.94
CA MET A 80 -13.71 0.14 30.51
C MET A 80 -13.60 1.61 30.91
N ILE A 81 -14.04 2.53 30.05
CA ILE A 81 -14.04 3.98 30.35
C ILE A 81 -14.91 4.26 31.58
N HIS A 82 -16.09 3.65 31.68
CA HIS A 82 -16.96 3.83 32.84
C HIS A 82 -16.30 3.33 34.14
N ALA A 83 -15.67 2.15 34.12
CA ALA A 83 -14.97 1.62 35.28
C ALA A 83 -13.82 2.54 35.72
N LEU A 84 -12.98 2.98 34.78
CA LEU A 84 -11.87 3.89 35.05
C LEU A 84 -12.34 5.22 35.65
N ARG A 85 -13.45 5.78 35.16
CA ARG A 85 -14.04 7.01 35.73
C ARG A 85 -14.52 6.82 37.16
N LEU A 86 -15.08 5.67 37.49
CA LEU A 86 -15.48 5.36 38.87
C LEU A 86 -14.27 5.22 39.80
N GLU A 87 -13.21 4.56 39.33
CA GLU A 87 -11.95 4.44 40.06
C GLU A 87 -11.31 5.81 40.31
N GLU A 88 -11.25 6.66 39.28
CA GLU A 88 -10.74 8.03 39.38
C GLU A 88 -11.54 8.85 40.39
N ALA A 89 -12.88 8.84 40.32
CA ALA A 89 -13.74 9.54 41.27
C ALA A 89 -13.58 9.04 42.71
N ALA A 90 -13.36 7.73 42.90
CA ALA A 90 -13.09 7.16 44.23
C ALA A 90 -11.74 7.62 44.80
N VAL A 91 -10.70 7.70 43.95
CA VAL A 91 -9.39 8.23 44.33
C VAL A 91 -9.49 9.73 44.68
N GLU A 92 -10.23 10.52 43.90
CA GLU A 92 -10.46 11.94 44.20
C GLU A 92 -11.19 12.13 45.54
N ALA A 93 -12.24 11.34 45.79
CA ALA A 93 -12.99 11.41 47.05
C ALA A 93 -12.14 11.05 48.27
N THR A 94 -11.31 9.99 48.19
CA THR A 94 -10.41 9.60 49.28
C THR A 94 -9.34 10.66 49.55
N ASN A 95 -8.78 11.27 48.50
CA ASN A 95 -7.82 12.36 48.63
C ASN A 95 -8.44 13.63 49.22
N ALA A 96 -9.71 13.92 48.93
CA ALA A 96 -10.44 15.05 49.50
C ALA A 96 -10.77 14.85 50.99
N VAL A 97 -11.00 13.61 51.43
CA VAL A 97 -11.28 13.27 52.83
C VAL A 97 -10.03 13.26 53.70
N CYS A 98 -8.85 12.98 53.13
CA CYS A 98 -7.58 12.91 53.86
C CYS A 98 -6.79 14.24 53.91
N ARG A 99 -7.35 15.34 53.38
CA ARG A 99 -6.81 16.71 53.50
C ARG A 99 -7.53 17.49 54.59
#